data_AF-A0AAW1NAG3-F1
#
_entry.id   AF-A0AAW1NAG3-F1
#
_cell.length_a   1.000
_cell.length_b   1.000
_cell.length_c   1.000
_cell.angle_alpha   90.00
_cell.angle_beta   90.00
_cell.angle_gamma   90.00
#
_symmetry.space_group_name_H-M   'P 1'
#
loop_
_entity.id
_entity.type
_entity.pdbx_description
1 polymer ?
#
loop_
_entity_poly.entity_id
_entity_poly.type
_entity_poly.pdbx_seq_one_letter_code
_entity_poly.pdbx_strand_id
1 'polypeptide(L)' 'MPFDVLKSRLQTAKEGQFPNGIRDVAKELLKHEGPLALYKGIVPVLMRAFPANAACFLGFELSKKLLKGLFSSE' A
#
# COMPACT_ATOMS: atom_id res chain seq x y z
N MET A 1 -4.92 3.55 -3.19
CA MET A 1 -4.44 3.51 -4.59
C MET A 1 -4.35 4.94 -5.10
N PRO A 2 -3.40 5.33 -5.96
CA PRO A 2 -3.03 6.72 -6.24
C PRO A 2 -4.20 7.66 -6.59
N PHE A 3 -5.27 7.14 -7.21
CA PHE A 3 -6.51 7.86 -7.49
C PHE A 3 -7.27 8.34 -6.23
N ASP A 4 -7.17 7.58 -5.14
CA ASP A 4 -7.81 7.87 -3.86
C ASP A 4 -7.14 9.09 -3.17
N VAL A 5 -5.81 9.16 -3.27
CA VAL A 5 -5.01 10.30 -2.77
C VAL A 5 -5.31 11.55 -3.58
N LEU A 6 -5.39 11.42 -4.92
CA LEU A 6 -5.75 12.52 -5.82
C LEU A 6 -7.15 13.07 -5.51
N LYS A 7 -8.13 12.18 -5.28
CA LYS A 7 -9.51 12.56 -4.96
C LYS A 7 -9.63 13.20 -3.58
N SER A 8 -8.98 12.63 -2.56
CA SER A 8 -8.94 13.20 -1.21
C SER A 8 -8.32 14.61 -1.21
N ARG A 9 -7.19 14.80 -1.92
CA ARG A 9 -6.56 16.12 -2.06
C ARG A 9 -7.43 17.12 -2.83
N LEU A 10 -8.11 16.68 -3.88
CA LEU A 10 -9.05 17.53 -4.63
C LEU A 10 -10.26 17.95 -3.77
N GLN A 11 -10.80 17.04 -2.94
CA GLN A 11 -11.92 17.33 -2.04
C GLN A 11 -11.52 18.18 -0.82
N THR A 12 -10.25 18.15 -0.41
CA THR A 12 -9.72 18.98 0.68
C THR A 12 -9.26 20.36 0.18
N ALA A 13 -9.13 20.53 -1.14
CA ALA A 13 -8.71 21.78 -1.75
C ALA A 13 -9.80 22.85 -1.67
N LYS A 14 -9.41 24.12 -1.50
CA LYS A 14 -10.36 25.24 -1.56
C LYS A 14 -10.92 25.37 -2.98
N GLU A 15 -12.18 25.77 -3.10
CA GLU A 15 -12.82 26.04 -4.40
C GLU A 15 -11.96 27.01 -5.23
N GLY A 16 -11.61 26.58 -6.46
CA GLY A 16 -10.77 27.34 -7.39
C GLY A 16 -9.26 27.04 -7.32
N GLN A 17 -8.78 26.23 -6.37
CA GLN A 17 -7.35 25.94 -6.23
C GLN A 17 -6.80 24.97 -7.30
N PHE A 18 -7.67 24.18 -7.94
CA PHE A 18 -7.30 23.23 -9.01
C PHE A 18 -8.25 23.35 -10.22
N PRO A 19 -8.04 24.33 -11.11
CA PRO A 19 -8.94 24.59 -12.24
C PRO A 19 -8.98 23.44 -13.26
N ASN A 20 -7.91 22.65 -13.40
CA ASN A 20 -7.89 21.44 -14.24
C ASN A 20 -8.16 20.14 -13.44
N GLY A 21 -8.68 20.26 -12.22
CA GLY A 21 -9.06 19.13 -11.36
C GLY A 21 -7.89 18.22 -11.01
N ILE A 22 -8.08 16.90 -11.18
CA ILE A 22 -7.12 15.83 -10.80
C ILE A 22 -5.75 16.03 -11.46
N ARG A 23 -5.67 16.64 -12.65
CA ARG A 23 -4.41 16.87 -13.37
C ARG A 23 -3.50 17.90 -12.69
N ASP A 24 -4.05 19.01 -12.22
CA ASP A 24 -3.25 19.99 -11.47
C ASP A 24 -2.83 19.44 -10.12
N VAL A 25 -3.71 18.71 -9.44
CA VAL A 25 -3.38 18.03 -8.17
C VAL A 25 -2.22 17.05 -8.39
N ALA A 26 -2.25 16.24 -9.46
CA ALA A 26 -1.16 15.32 -9.78
C ALA A 26 0.15 16.04 -10.07
N LYS A 27 0.09 17.15 -10.82
CA LYS A 27 1.27 17.97 -11.17
C LYS A 27 1.90 18.62 -9.95
N GLU A 28 1.06 19.21 -9.08
CA GLU A 28 1.47 19.83 -7.83
C GLU A 28 2.09 18.79 -6.90
N LEU A 29 1.45 17.62 -6.76
CA LEU A 29 1.93 16.54 -5.90
C LEU A 29 3.29 16.01 -6.39
N LEU A 30 3.47 15.79 -7.70
CA LEU A 30 4.75 15.38 -8.26
C LEU A 30 5.83 16.46 -8.11
N LYS A 31 5.47 17.74 -8.22
CA LYS A 31 6.44 18.85 -8.19
C LYS A 31 6.87 19.22 -6.77
N HIS A 32 5.97 19.13 -5.79
CA HIS A 32 6.24 19.51 -4.40
C HIS A 32 6.65 18.33 -3.51
N GLU A 33 6.03 17.15 -3.67
CA GLU A 33 6.28 15.99 -2.80
C GLU A 33 7.00 14.84 -3.54
N GLY A 34 7.16 14.93 -4.87
CA GLY A 34 7.84 13.93 -5.68
C GLY A 34 6.96 12.71 -6.05
N PRO A 35 7.44 11.83 -6.93
CA PRO A 35 6.68 10.65 -7.36
C PRO A 35 6.37 9.66 -6.22
N LEU A 36 7.17 9.67 -5.15
CA LEU A 36 6.97 8.88 -3.93
C LEU A 36 5.75 9.32 -3.10
N ALA A 37 5.26 10.55 -3.28
CA ALA A 37 4.07 11.06 -2.59
C ALA A 37 2.81 10.27 -2.93
N LEU A 38 2.69 9.81 -4.19
CA LEU A 38 1.61 8.93 -4.64
C LEU A 38 1.66 7.55 -3.96
N TYR A 39 2.84 7.13 -3.51
CA TYR A 39 3.10 5.87 -2.81
C TYR A 39 3.11 6.03 -1.28
N LYS A 40 2.95 7.24 -0.74
CA LYS A 40 2.93 7.47 0.72
C LYS A 40 1.76 6.75 1.40
N GLY A 41 0.69 6.43 0.67
CA GLY A 41 -0.40 5.53 1.13
C GLY A 41 -0.12 4.03 0.91
N ILE A 42 0.82 3.68 0.03
CA ILE A 42 1.21 2.29 -0.27
C ILE A 42 2.23 1.78 0.76
N VAL A 43 3.15 2.62 1.23
CA VAL A 43 4.13 2.28 2.27
C VAL A 43 3.48 1.74 3.56
N PRO A 44 2.51 2.43 4.20
CA PRO A 44 1.87 1.92 5.42
C PRO A 44 0.99 0.69 5.15
N VAL A 45 0.43 0.55 3.95
CA VAL A 45 -0.35 -0.64 3.55
C VAL A 45 0.57 -1.85 3.38
N LEU A 46 1.69 -1.70 2.68
CA LEU A 46 2.71 -2.74 2.55
C LEU A 46 3.33 -3.07 3.90
N MET A 47 3.66 -2.07 4.72
CA MET A 47 4.24 -2.29 6.04
C MET A 47 3.29 -3.05 6.98
N ARG A 48 1.97 -2.93 6.80
CA ARG A 48 0.97 -3.76 7.50
C ARG A 48 0.77 -5.13 6.85
N ALA A 49 0.70 -5.20 5.53
CA ALA A 49 0.42 -6.45 4.80
C ALA A 49 1.60 -7.43 4.84
N PHE A 50 2.83 -6.92 4.89
CA PHE A 50 4.05 -7.72 4.92
C PHE A 50 4.15 -8.61 6.17
N PRO A 51 3.99 -8.13 7.41
CA PRO A 51 4.02 -8.98 8.59
C PRO A 51 2.84 -9.96 8.64
N ALA A 52 1.65 -9.57 8.17
CA ALA A 52 0.50 -10.46 8.11
C ALA A 52 0.73 -11.63 7.15
N ASN A 53 1.25 -11.35 5.93
CA ASN A 53 1.60 -12.38 4.97
C ASN A 53 2.80 -13.22 5.44
N ALA A 54 3.80 -12.61 6.07
CA ALA A 54 4.95 -13.32 6.61
C ALA A 54 4.56 -14.29 7.74
N ALA A 55 3.67 -13.88 8.64
CA ALA A 55 3.15 -14.74 9.71
C ALA A 55 2.36 -15.93 9.14
N CYS A 56 1.55 -15.70 8.11
CA CYS A 56 0.82 -16.76 7.42
C CYS A 56 1.78 -17.76 6.75
N PHE A 57 2.83 -17.24 6.08
CA PHE A 57 3.84 -18.08 5.43
C PHE A 57 4.63 -18.92 6.43
N LEU A 58 5.03 -18.32 7.56
CA LEU A 58 5.70 -19.02 8.67
C LEU A 58 4.82 -20.11 9.29
N GLY A 59 3.54 -19.81 9.54
CA GLY A 59 2.59 -20.79 10.06
C GLY A 59 2.39 -21.97 9.09
N PHE A 60 2.36 -21.70 7.79
CA PHE A 60 2.28 -22.73 6.76
C PHE A 60 3.55 -23.58 6.70
N GLU A 61 4.75 -22.97 6.76
CA GLU A 61 6.01 -23.70 6.77
C GLU A 61 6.18 -24.57 8.01
N LEU A 62 5.78 -24.07 9.20
CA LEU A 62 5.77 -24.85 10.43
C LEU A 62 4.82 -26.03 10.33
N SER A 63 3.58 -25.79 9.88
CA SER A 63 2.58 -26.84 9.68
C SER A 63 3.07 -27.91 8.70
N LYS A 64 3.71 -27.48 7.61
CA LYS A 64 4.28 -28.39 6.61
C LYS A 64 5.46 -29.20 7.16
N LYS A 65 6.33 -28.59 7.98
CA LYS A 65 7.45 -29.29 8.65
C LYS A 65 6.94 -30.30 9.67
N LEU A 66 5.95 -29.94 10.49
CA LEU A 66 5.34 -30.83 11.47
C LEU A 66 4.65 -32.01 10.78
N LEU A 67 3.88 -31.75 9.73
CA LEU A 67 3.22 -32.80 8.96
C LEU A 67 4.22 -33.74 8.30
N LYS A 68 5.30 -33.21 7.70
CA LYS A 68 6.39 -34.04 7.16
C LYS A 68 7.10 -34.86 8.22
N GLY A 69 7.34 -34.28 9.41
CA GLY A 69 7.96 -34.99 10.52
C GLY A 69 7.09 -36.13 11.05
N LEU A 70 5.78 -35.92 11.12
CA LEU A 70 4.82 -36.96 11.51
C LEU A 70 4.72 -38.08 10.46
N PHE A 71 4.68 -37.72 9.17
CA PHE A 71 4.47 -38.66 8.08
C PHE A 71 5.76 -39.38 7.62
N SER A 72 6.94 -38.89 8.02
CA SER A 72 8.24 -39.54 7.76
C SER A 72 8.62 -40.56 8.84
N SER A 73 7.76 -40.78 9.84
CA SER A 73 7.96 -41.76 10.91
C SER A 73 7.33 -43.13 10.62
N GLU A 74 6.79 -43.34 9.42
CA GLU A 74 6.40 -44.66 8.88
C GLU A 74 7.38 -45.13 7.80
#